data_AF-A0A0G9MRL3-F1
#
_entry.id   AF-A0A0G9MRL3-F1
#
_cell.length_a   1.000
_cell.length_b   1.000
_cell.length_c   1.000
_cell.angle_alpha   90.00
_cell.angle_beta   90.00
_cell.angle_gamma   90.00
#
_symmetry.space_group_name_H-M   'P 1'
#
loop_
_entity.id
_entity.type
_entity.pdbx_description
1 polymer ?
#
loop_
_entity_poly.entity_id
_entity_poly.type
_entity_poly.pdbx_seq_one_letter_code
_entity_poly.pdbx_strand_id
1 'polypeptide(L)'
;MKEQPITSDQGDEAYWSGEIVVSEYFSHAVHADDSVALMLSSPRVGERFKQVARDYPSLMRMGSIQRAGRFLIEPVLTDIRNRPEDARGAAYDRRLAIALSLLSHIAADSYFKPVYREIATEYYDNEYRHSPSDMRIMQDTALWHLRREMPLAQNDPKYDPLVFEHALRFTSQQSAEQARHLEHMFGGLIVQQLLQLHELYPEGADAGRMLRGYIIALDPIYIDTARYADLSAQPYLNHAQRYLIEPRFYDPADPFIALSVDVQNGADPDPDRLQEAMSTDPATLSQWGTSLRFAVEFFESAQRYVDGEIALGEFTSSLELED
;
A
#
# COMPACT_ATOMS: atom_id res chain seq x y z
N MET A 1 -48.08 -4.09 38.40
CA MET A 1 -47.16 -3.45 37.45
C MET A 1 -45.82 -4.11 37.60
N LYS A 2 -45.36 -4.78 36.54
CA LYS A 2 -44.08 -5.48 36.46
C LYS A 2 -43.04 -4.48 35.92
N GLU A 3 -41.87 -4.42 36.53
CA GLU A 3 -40.73 -3.68 35.99
C GLU A 3 -40.29 -4.34 34.66
N GLN A 4 -40.22 -3.54 33.60
CA GLN A 4 -39.60 -3.95 32.34
C GLN A 4 -38.12 -3.53 32.36
N PRO A 5 -37.20 -4.37 31.89
CA PRO A 5 -35.82 -3.97 31.70
C PRO A 5 -35.70 -3.05 30.48
N ILE A 6 -34.95 -1.97 30.64
CA ILE A 6 -34.51 -1.09 29.55
C ILE A 6 -33.49 -1.88 28.73
N THR A 7 -33.91 -2.33 27.55
CA THR A 7 -33.01 -2.82 26.51
C THR A 7 -32.43 -1.59 25.80
N SER A 8 -31.18 -1.23 26.09
CA SER A 8 -30.44 -0.35 25.19
C SER A 8 -29.86 -1.17 24.05
N ASP A 9 -30.43 -0.99 22.87
CA ASP A 9 -29.74 -1.19 21.60
C ASP A 9 -28.34 -0.57 21.68
N GLN A 10 -27.32 -1.43 21.75
CA GLN A 10 -25.99 -1.15 21.24
C GLN A 10 -26.02 -1.77 19.84
N GLY A 11 -26.31 -1.02 18.76
CA GLY A 11 -25.69 0.25 18.43
C GLY A 11 -24.36 -0.09 17.77
N ASP A 12 -24.38 -0.20 16.44
CA ASP A 12 -23.26 -0.41 15.55
C ASP A 12 -22.12 0.58 15.84
N GLU A 13 -21.25 0.27 16.80
CA GLU A 13 -19.93 0.87 16.86
C GLU A 13 -19.04 0.06 15.92
N ALA A 14 -19.04 0.46 14.65
CA ALA A 14 -17.98 0.12 13.73
C ALA A 14 -16.66 0.59 14.37
N TYR A 15 -15.94 -0.34 14.99
CA TYR A 15 -14.61 -0.11 15.52
C TYR A 15 -13.69 0.29 14.37
N TRP A 16 -13.45 1.58 14.25
CA TRP A 16 -12.40 2.15 13.41
C TRP A 16 -11.03 1.79 14.01
N SER A 17 -10.56 0.57 13.79
CA SER A 17 -9.15 0.22 13.97
C SER A 17 -8.40 0.66 12.70
N GLY A 18 -8.18 1.98 12.59
CA GLY A 18 -7.27 2.56 11.61
C GLY A 18 -5.82 2.19 11.94
N GLU A 19 -5.52 0.90 11.93
CA GLU A 19 -4.17 0.37 12.01
C GLU A 19 -3.56 0.55 10.64
N ILE A 20 -2.64 1.48 10.43
CA ILE A 20 -1.48 1.24 9.55
C ILE A 20 -0.62 0.15 10.23
N VAL A 21 0.09 -0.66 9.45
CA VAL A 21 1.19 -1.51 9.94
C VAL A 21 2.25 -1.30 8.87
N VAL A 22 3.49 -0.91 9.22
CA VAL A 22 4.51 -0.59 8.20
C VAL A 22 4.95 -1.82 7.40
N SER A 23 4.59 -3.03 7.84
CA SER A 23 4.75 -4.21 6.99
C SER A 23 3.78 -4.13 5.82
N GLU A 24 4.29 -4.29 4.60
CA GLU A 24 3.69 -3.94 3.29
C GLU A 24 4.09 -2.55 2.74
N TYR A 25 4.91 -1.74 3.44
CA TYR A 25 5.41 -0.47 2.88
C TYR A 25 6.09 -0.69 1.53
N PHE A 26 7.01 -1.66 1.47
CA PHE A 26 7.83 -1.88 0.29
C PHE A 26 6.98 -2.47 -0.83
N SER A 27 6.15 -3.47 -0.53
CA SER A 27 5.22 -4.06 -1.49
C SER A 27 4.30 -3.01 -2.10
N HIS A 28 3.60 -2.20 -1.31
CA HIS A 28 2.71 -1.15 -1.86
C HIS A 28 3.46 -0.06 -2.65
N ALA A 29 4.68 0.28 -2.25
CA ALA A 29 5.48 1.24 -3.00
C ALA A 29 5.93 0.69 -4.35
N VAL A 30 6.39 -0.57 -4.41
CA VAL A 30 6.75 -1.26 -5.66
C VAL A 30 5.52 -1.47 -6.53
N HIS A 31 4.40 -1.85 -5.94
CA HIS A 31 3.13 -2.00 -6.65
C HIS A 31 2.69 -0.69 -7.30
N ALA A 32 2.86 0.44 -6.62
CA ALA A 32 2.59 1.76 -7.18
C ALA A 32 3.51 2.09 -8.36
N ASP A 33 4.81 1.80 -8.26
CA ASP A 33 5.76 2.00 -9.37
C ASP A 33 5.38 1.14 -10.60
N ASP A 34 5.05 -0.14 -10.38
CA ASP A 34 4.57 -1.05 -11.43
C ASP A 34 3.25 -0.57 -12.05
N SER A 35 2.30 -0.15 -11.19
CA SER A 35 1.00 0.39 -11.61
C SER A 35 1.17 1.62 -12.48
N VAL A 36 2.09 2.53 -12.11
CA VAL A 36 2.41 3.70 -12.93
C VAL A 36 2.97 3.28 -14.28
N ALA A 37 3.92 2.34 -14.31
CA ALA A 37 4.50 1.86 -15.55
C ALA A 37 3.43 1.31 -16.52
N LEU A 38 2.46 0.56 -16.01
CA LEU A 38 1.33 0.05 -16.80
C LEU A 38 0.36 1.17 -17.22
N MET A 39 0.10 2.13 -16.32
CA MET A 39 -0.72 3.30 -16.61
C MET A 39 -0.14 4.12 -17.77
N LEU A 40 1.19 4.26 -17.86
CA LEU A 40 1.86 4.93 -18.98
C LEU A 40 1.58 4.23 -20.32
N SER A 41 1.49 2.90 -20.31
CA SER A 41 1.19 2.06 -21.48
C SER A 41 -0.30 2.05 -21.86
N SER A 42 -1.22 2.42 -20.96
CA SER A 42 -2.66 2.41 -21.30
C SER A 42 -3.02 3.53 -22.29
N PRO A 43 -3.60 3.20 -23.45
CA PRO A 43 -4.10 4.22 -24.38
C PRO A 43 -5.40 4.88 -23.90
N ARG A 44 -6.03 4.30 -22.86
CA ARG A 44 -7.29 4.78 -22.29
C ARG A 44 -7.09 5.73 -21.12
N VAL A 45 -5.86 5.84 -20.60
CA VAL A 45 -5.52 6.83 -19.58
C VAL A 45 -4.96 8.09 -20.26
N GLY A 46 -5.54 9.24 -19.93
CA GLY A 46 -5.19 10.51 -20.54
C GLY A 46 -3.80 11.01 -20.13
N GLU A 47 -3.21 11.89 -20.95
CA GLU A 47 -1.84 12.38 -20.74
C GLU A 47 -1.68 13.11 -19.41
N ARG A 48 -2.74 13.75 -18.89
CA ARG A 48 -2.67 14.43 -17.60
C ARG A 48 -2.41 13.47 -16.43
N PHE A 49 -3.09 12.32 -16.40
CA PHE A 49 -2.85 11.29 -15.37
C PHE A 49 -1.42 10.76 -15.45
N LYS A 50 -0.98 10.44 -16.68
CA LYS A 50 0.39 9.99 -16.97
C LYS A 50 1.44 11.00 -16.52
N GLN A 51 1.27 12.26 -16.89
CA GLN A 51 2.18 13.34 -16.52
C GLN A 51 2.26 13.51 -15.00
N VAL A 52 1.13 13.48 -14.31
CA VAL A 52 1.11 13.58 -12.84
C VAL A 52 1.83 12.41 -12.18
N ALA A 53 1.67 11.18 -12.65
CA ALA A 53 2.41 10.06 -12.10
C ALA A 53 3.93 10.15 -12.33
N ARG A 54 4.36 10.68 -13.49
CA ARG A 54 5.79 10.93 -13.78
C ARG A 54 6.38 12.04 -12.91
N ASP A 55 5.63 13.11 -12.69
CA ASP A 55 6.10 14.31 -11.98
C ASP A 55 6.09 14.15 -10.45
N TYR A 56 5.23 13.28 -9.92
CA TYR A 56 5.03 13.10 -8.49
C TYR A 56 5.24 11.65 -7.99
N PRO A 57 6.33 10.95 -8.35
CA PRO A 57 6.53 9.54 -8.00
C PRO A 57 6.63 9.33 -6.47
N SER A 58 7.14 10.31 -5.72
CA SER A 58 7.19 10.24 -4.26
C SER A 58 5.80 10.30 -3.62
N LEU A 59 4.88 11.09 -4.17
CA LEU A 59 3.48 11.11 -3.72
C LEU A 59 2.76 9.83 -4.13
N MET A 60 3.06 9.30 -5.32
CA MET A 60 2.53 8.01 -5.78
C MET A 60 2.90 6.85 -4.86
N ARG A 61 4.09 6.87 -4.25
CA ARG A 61 4.50 5.87 -3.25
C ARG A 61 3.93 6.18 -1.87
N MET A 62 3.94 7.45 -1.47
CA MET A 62 3.46 7.85 -0.15
C MET A 62 1.97 7.61 0.02
N GLY A 63 1.14 7.81 -1.00
CA GLY A 63 -0.28 7.51 -0.90
C GLY A 63 -0.57 6.00 -0.96
N SER A 64 0.32 5.18 -1.54
CA SER A 64 0.02 3.76 -1.78
C SER A 64 0.20 2.95 -0.50
N ILE A 65 0.90 3.50 0.47
CA ILE A 65 1.06 2.98 1.82
C ILE A 65 0.01 3.55 2.79
N GLN A 66 -0.83 4.51 2.36
CA GLN A 66 -1.84 5.11 3.23
C GLN A 66 -3.06 4.23 3.33
N ARG A 67 -3.33 3.76 4.54
CA ARG A 67 -4.61 3.12 4.87
C ARG A 67 -5.69 4.16 5.08
N ALA A 68 -6.93 3.75 4.87
CA ALA A 68 -8.14 4.57 4.96
C ALA A 68 -8.22 5.74 3.97
N GLY A 69 -7.27 5.97 3.07
CA GLY A 69 -7.35 7.10 2.12
C GLY A 69 -8.44 6.97 1.06
N ARG A 70 -9.14 5.83 0.92
CA ARG A 70 -10.19 5.59 -0.09
C ARG A 70 -11.24 6.71 -0.14
N PHE A 71 -11.60 7.32 1.00
CA PHE A 71 -12.58 8.41 1.05
C PHE A 71 -12.11 9.71 0.36
N LEU A 72 -10.80 9.83 0.04
CA LEU A 72 -10.25 10.97 -0.68
C LEU A 72 -10.39 10.84 -2.20
N ILE A 73 -10.57 9.63 -2.73
CA ILE A 73 -10.58 9.38 -4.17
C ILE A 73 -11.76 10.11 -4.82
N GLU A 74 -12.99 9.85 -4.37
CA GLU A 74 -14.18 10.43 -4.99
C GLU A 74 -14.20 11.97 -4.90
N PRO A 75 -13.96 12.62 -3.75
CA PRO A 75 -13.95 14.08 -3.67
C PRO A 75 -12.86 14.70 -4.54
N VAL A 76 -11.66 14.10 -4.61
CA VAL A 76 -10.57 14.61 -5.46
C VAL A 76 -10.91 14.49 -6.93
N LEU A 77 -11.36 13.31 -7.39
CA LEU A 77 -11.71 13.13 -8.80
C LEU A 77 -12.93 13.98 -9.20
N THR A 78 -13.91 14.16 -8.30
CA THR A 78 -15.06 15.04 -8.52
C THR A 78 -14.62 16.50 -8.65
N ASP A 79 -13.73 16.97 -7.79
CA ASP A 79 -13.17 18.33 -7.87
C ASP A 79 -12.39 18.53 -9.17
N ILE A 80 -11.58 17.53 -9.58
CA ILE A 80 -10.86 17.57 -10.86
C ILE A 80 -11.83 17.65 -12.03
N ARG A 81 -12.81 16.72 -12.11
CA ARG A 81 -13.84 16.67 -13.16
C ARG A 81 -14.54 18.01 -13.35
N ASN A 82 -14.96 18.65 -12.25
CA ASN A 82 -15.77 19.87 -12.30
C ASN A 82 -14.95 21.14 -12.53
N ARG A 83 -13.61 21.07 -12.45
CA ARG A 83 -12.75 22.25 -12.52
C ARG A 83 -12.12 22.38 -13.91
N PRO A 84 -12.19 23.57 -14.55
CA PRO A 84 -11.55 23.84 -15.83
C PRO A 84 -10.05 23.54 -15.81
N GLU A 85 -9.51 23.05 -16.92
CA GLU A 85 -8.11 22.62 -17.01
C GLU A 85 -7.10 23.75 -16.72
N ASP A 86 -7.39 24.97 -17.20
CA ASP A 86 -6.59 26.17 -16.95
C ASP A 86 -6.59 26.62 -15.48
N ALA A 87 -7.57 26.18 -14.69
CA ALA A 87 -7.63 26.41 -13.25
C ALA A 87 -6.90 25.33 -12.43
N ARG A 88 -6.34 24.30 -13.08
CA ARG A 88 -5.60 23.21 -12.43
C ARG A 88 -4.10 23.55 -12.35
N GLY A 89 -3.65 24.05 -11.20
CA GLY A 89 -2.22 24.20 -10.88
C GLY A 89 -1.61 22.99 -10.15
N ALA A 90 -0.35 23.12 -9.72
CA ALA A 90 0.43 22.07 -9.05
C ALA A 90 -0.25 21.47 -7.80
N ALA A 91 -1.08 22.24 -7.09
CA ALA A 91 -1.84 21.71 -5.95
C ALA A 91 -2.85 20.62 -6.36
N TYR A 92 -3.46 20.74 -7.54
CA TYR A 92 -4.35 19.70 -8.07
C TYR A 92 -3.57 18.47 -8.49
N ASP A 93 -2.41 18.65 -9.08
CA ASP A 93 -1.59 17.53 -9.53
C ASP A 93 -1.12 16.68 -8.35
N ARG A 94 -0.76 17.32 -7.24
CA ARG A 94 -0.46 16.60 -6.00
C ARG A 94 -1.66 15.83 -5.46
N ARG A 95 -2.86 16.41 -5.52
CA ARG A 95 -4.10 15.73 -5.11
C ARG A 95 -4.41 14.56 -6.04
N LEU A 96 -4.28 14.74 -7.34
CA LEU A 96 -4.46 13.69 -8.33
C LEU A 96 -3.44 12.57 -8.12
N ALA A 97 -2.16 12.89 -7.89
CA ALA A 97 -1.15 11.90 -7.55
C ALA A 97 -1.56 11.07 -6.33
N ILE A 98 -2.07 11.72 -5.27
CA ILE A 98 -2.60 11.00 -4.09
C ILE A 98 -3.79 10.11 -4.47
N ALA A 99 -4.74 10.58 -5.28
CA ALA A 99 -5.88 9.77 -5.71
C ALA A 99 -5.45 8.54 -6.54
N LEU A 100 -4.54 8.71 -7.50
CA LEU A 100 -3.98 7.62 -8.30
C LEU A 100 -3.21 6.63 -7.42
N SER A 101 -2.44 7.14 -6.48
CA SER A 101 -1.72 6.35 -5.50
C SER A 101 -2.65 5.46 -4.67
N LEU A 102 -3.78 6.01 -4.21
CA LEU A 102 -4.80 5.27 -3.47
C LEU A 102 -5.54 4.25 -4.33
N LEU A 103 -5.73 4.51 -5.63
CA LEU A 103 -6.27 3.49 -6.55
C LEU A 103 -5.33 2.29 -6.67
N SER A 104 -4.01 2.53 -6.75
CA SER A 104 -3.02 1.43 -6.75
C SER A 104 -3.02 0.66 -5.42
N HIS A 105 -3.16 1.35 -4.29
CA HIS A 105 -3.32 0.72 -2.97
C HIS A 105 -4.55 -0.19 -2.91
N ILE A 106 -5.71 0.31 -3.37
CA ILE A 106 -6.94 -0.48 -3.39
C ILE A 106 -6.78 -1.68 -4.31
N ALA A 107 -6.16 -1.53 -5.48
CA ALA A 107 -5.91 -2.65 -6.39
C ALA A 107 -5.06 -3.76 -5.75
N ALA A 108 -4.00 -3.39 -5.03
CA ALA A 108 -3.20 -4.33 -4.24
C ALA A 108 -4.04 -5.00 -3.14
N ASP A 109 -4.69 -4.21 -2.28
CA ASP A 109 -5.41 -4.71 -1.12
C ASP A 109 -6.64 -5.55 -1.48
N SER A 110 -7.33 -5.21 -2.56
CA SER A 110 -8.52 -5.93 -3.03
C SER A 110 -8.19 -7.35 -3.42
N TYR A 111 -6.99 -7.62 -3.92
CA TYR A 111 -6.56 -8.98 -4.25
C TYR A 111 -5.80 -9.66 -3.11
N PHE A 112 -4.85 -8.96 -2.49
CA PHE A 112 -3.98 -9.55 -1.49
C PHE A 112 -4.69 -9.93 -0.19
N LYS A 113 -5.55 -9.05 0.34
CA LYS A 113 -6.17 -9.30 1.66
C LYS A 113 -7.06 -10.55 1.71
N PRO A 114 -7.90 -10.86 0.70
CA PRO A 114 -8.62 -12.13 0.66
C PRO A 114 -7.69 -13.34 0.78
N VAL A 115 -6.64 -13.39 -0.05
CA VAL A 115 -5.63 -14.47 0.00
C VAL A 115 -4.99 -14.55 1.38
N TYR A 116 -4.61 -13.41 1.96
CA TYR A 116 -3.92 -13.36 3.25
C TYR A 116 -4.76 -13.95 4.37
N ARG A 117 -6.08 -13.74 4.34
CA ARG A 117 -7.00 -14.34 5.32
C ARG A 117 -7.05 -15.86 5.21
N GLU A 118 -6.79 -16.43 4.03
CA GLU A 118 -6.75 -17.87 3.80
C GLU A 118 -5.40 -18.48 4.18
N ILE A 119 -4.30 -17.84 3.79
CA ILE A 119 -2.96 -18.44 3.93
C ILE A 119 -2.25 -18.07 5.23
N ALA A 120 -2.69 -17.02 5.93
CA ALA A 120 -2.13 -16.54 7.20
C ALA A 120 -3.22 -16.39 8.28
N THR A 121 -4.13 -17.38 8.38
CA THR A 121 -5.25 -17.40 9.34
C THR A 121 -4.83 -17.12 10.78
N GLU A 122 -3.65 -17.61 11.20
CA GLU A 122 -3.08 -17.37 12.53
C GLU A 122 -2.90 -15.90 12.88
N TYR A 123 -2.77 -15.03 11.87
CA TYR A 123 -2.61 -13.60 12.04
C TYR A 123 -3.95 -12.89 12.22
N TYR A 124 -4.99 -13.36 11.52
CA TYR A 124 -6.32 -12.74 11.55
C TYR A 124 -7.17 -13.19 12.74
N ASP A 125 -6.89 -14.38 13.29
CA ASP A 125 -7.63 -14.97 14.41
C ASP A 125 -7.08 -14.59 15.81
N ASN A 126 -5.91 -13.95 15.91
CA ASN A 126 -5.24 -13.69 17.20
C ASN A 126 -5.17 -12.20 17.60
N GLU A 127 -4.85 -11.94 18.89
CA GLU A 127 -4.55 -10.62 19.48
C GLU A 127 -3.30 -9.92 18.88
N TYR A 128 -2.60 -10.54 17.93
CA TYR A 128 -1.38 -10.04 17.30
C TYR A 128 -1.61 -9.10 16.09
N ARG A 129 -2.80 -8.51 15.96
CA ARG A 129 -3.15 -7.57 14.86
C ARG A 129 -2.17 -6.39 14.70
N HIS A 130 -1.44 -6.09 15.76
CA HIS A 130 -0.53 -4.96 15.90
C HIS A 130 0.91 -5.23 15.39
N SER A 131 1.28 -6.47 15.06
CA SER A 131 2.62 -6.80 14.56
C SER A 131 2.60 -7.10 13.05
N PRO A 132 3.66 -6.85 12.26
CA PRO A 132 3.82 -7.46 10.95
C PRO A 132 3.60 -8.97 10.95
N SER A 133 2.85 -9.51 9.98
CA SER A 133 2.80 -10.97 9.76
C SER A 133 4.07 -11.45 9.03
N ASP A 134 4.52 -12.68 9.26
CA ASP A 134 5.68 -13.25 8.55
C ASP A 134 5.50 -13.20 7.04
N MET A 135 4.28 -13.44 6.57
CA MET A 135 3.92 -13.35 5.16
C MET A 135 4.24 -11.98 4.56
N ARG A 136 3.84 -10.88 5.22
CA ARG A 136 4.11 -9.51 4.75
C ARG A 136 5.60 -9.21 4.70
N ILE A 137 6.33 -9.59 5.75
CA ILE A 137 7.79 -9.42 5.82
C ILE A 137 8.48 -10.21 4.70
N MET A 138 8.05 -11.45 4.46
CA MET A 138 8.60 -12.31 3.41
C MET A 138 8.35 -11.74 2.01
N GLN A 139 7.15 -11.22 1.76
CA GLN A 139 6.80 -10.60 0.47
C GLN A 139 7.62 -9.32 0.22
N ASP A 140 7.70 -8.42 1.21
CA ASP A 140 8.53 -7.22 1.12
C ASP A 140 9.99 -7.58 0.85
N THR A 141 10.53 -8.56 1.59
CA THR A 141 11.92 -9.02 1.47
C THR A 141 12.18 -9.65 0.09
N ALA A 142 11.28 -10.51 -0.37
CA ALA A 142 11.40 -11.14 -1.69
C ALA A 142 11.38 -10.10 -2.81
N LEU A 143 10.45 -9.15 -2.77
CA LEU A 143 10.40 -8.06 -3.73
C LEU A 143 11.65 -7.20 -3.66
N TRP A 144 12.17 -6.90 -2.47
CA TRP A 144 13.40 -6.12 -2.33
C TRP A 144 14.59 -6.82 -3.00
N HIS A 145 14.75 -8.12 -2.77
CA HIS A 145 15.77 -8.93 -3.45
C HIS A 145 15.60 -8.97 -4.97
N LEU A 146 14.37 -9.07 -5.46
CA LEU A 146 14.08 -9.05 -6.90
C LEU A 146 14.38 -7.68 -7.51
N ARG A 147 14.04 -6.58 -6.82
CA ARG A 147 14.13 -5.22 -7.35
C ARG A 147 15.52 -4.62 -7.27
N ARG A 148 16.28 -4.88 -6.21
CA ARG A 148 17.64 -4.33 -6.04
C ARG A 148 18.61 -4.71 -7.17
N GLU A 149 18.33 -5.82 -7.87
CA GLU A 149 19.16 -6.31 -8.98
C GLU A 149 18.83 -5.63 -10.31
N MET A 150 17.75 -4.83 -10.38
CA MET A 150 17.37 -4.12 -11.60
C MET A 150 18.33 -2.96 -11.91
N PRO A 151 18.71 -2.73 -13.18
CA PRO A 151 19.68 -1.70 -13.56
C PRO A 151 19.31 -0.29 -13.09
N LEU A 152 18.04 0.10 -13.20
CA LEU A 152 17.59 1.42 -12.74
C LEU A 152 17.40 1.50 -11.21
N ALA A 153 17.28 0.36 -10.53
CA ALA A 153 17.24 0.33 -9.07
C ALA A 153 18.58 0.72 -8.44
N GLN A 154 19.70 0.45 -9.11
CA GLN A 154 21.04 0.79 -8.61
C GLN A 154 21.27 2.31 -8.49
N ASN A 155 20.48 3.13 -9.17
CA ASN A 155 20.56 4.59 -9.14
C ASN A 155 19.36 5.24 -8.42
N ASP A 156 18.38 4.45 -7.97
CA ASP A 156 17.24 4.96 -7.21
C ASP A 156 17.52 4.80 -5.71
N PRO A 157 17.62 5.91 -4.94
CA PRO A 157 17.88 5.86 -3.50
C PRO A 157 16.89 4.98 -2.71
N LYS A 158 15.70 4.69 -3.25
CA LYS A 158 14.70 3.84 -2.58
C LYS A 158 15.09 2.36 -2.55
N TYR A 159 15.91 1.92 -3.49
CA TYR A 159 16.48 0.57 -3.53
C TYR A 159 17.93 0.57 -3.08
N ASP A 160 18.43 1.71 -2.58
CA ASP A 160 19.78 1.81 -2.03
C ASP A 160 19.96 0.70 -1.02
N PRO A 161 20.89 -0.24 -1.27
CA PRO A 161 21.22 -1.27 -0.33
C PRO A 161 21.51 -0.65 1.02
N LEU A 162 22.07 0.55 1.14
CA LEU A 162 22.33 1.18 2.43
C LEU A 162 21.08 1.50 3.24
N VAL A 163 19.89 1.72 2.66
CA VAL A 163 18.68 1.97 3.46
C VAL A 163 18.16 0.67 4.09
N PHE A 164 18.12 -0.42 3.32
CA PHE A 164 17.68 -1.73 3.79
C PHE A 164 18.82 -2.49 4.48
N GLU A 165 20.01 -2.55 3.90
CA GLU A 165 21.26 -3.03 4.51
C GLU A 165 21.75 -2.20 5.69
N HIS A 166 21.47 -0.91 5.90
CA HIS A 166 21.78 -0.35 7.23
C HIS A 166 20.84 -0.96 8.28
N ALA A 167 19.54 -1.08 7.98
CA ALA A 167 18.62 -1.78 8.86
C ALA A 167 19.03 -3.25 9.09
N LEU A 168 19.56 -3.94 8.06
CA LEU A 168 20.07 -5.32 8.13
C LEU A 168 21.53 -5.46 8.59
N ARG A 169 22.40 -4.45 8.49
CA ARG A 169 23.78 -4.50 9.02
C ARG A 169 23.79 -4.32 10.52
N PHE A 170 22.67 -3.86 11.07
CA PHE A 170 22.36 -4.02 12.47
C PHE A 170 22.08 -5.48 12.89
N THR A 171 22.55 -6.52 12.18
CA THR A 171 22.21 -7.93 12.49
C THR A 171 23.38 -8.85 12.84
N SER A 172 24.62 -8.34 12.94
CA SER A 172 25.57 -8.99 13.85
C SER A 172 24.94 -8.99 15.26
N GLN A 173 25.21 -9.98 16.12
CA GLN A 173 24.62 -10.00 17.48
C GLN A 173 24.84 -8.67 18.23
N GLN A 174 26.00 -8.03 17.99
CA GLN A 174 26.39 -6.76 18.56
C GLN A 174 25.54 -5.58 18.06
N SER A 175 25.00 -5.71 16.87
CA SER A 175 24.26 -4.67 16.20
C SER A 175 22.73 -4.88 16.30
N ALA A 176 22.26 -6.10 16.58
CA ALA A 176 20.85 -6.33 16.93
C ALA A 176 20.52 -5.65 18.28
N GLU A 177 21.51 -5.62 19.17
CA GLU A 177 21.46 -4.84 20.41
C GLU A 177 21.47 -3.32 20.16
N GLN A 178 22.16 -2.85 19.11
CA GLN A 178 22.16 -1.45 18.69
C GLN A 178 20.86 -1.04 18.00
N ALA A 179 20.27 -1.89 17.16
CA ALA A 179 18.93 -1.68 16.59
C ALA A 179 17.89 -1.58 17.72
N ARG A 180 17.90 -2.50 18.68
CA ARG A 180 17.05 -2.43 19.87
C ARG A 180 17.27 -1.13 20.67
N HIS A 181 18.51 -0.65 20.79
CA HIS A 181 18.81 0.64 21.45
C HIS A 181 18.30 1.85 20.66
N LEU A 182 18.45 1.87 19.34
CA LEU A 182 17.95 2.94 18.48
C LEU A 182 16.42 2.97 18.51
N GLU A 183 15.79 1.81 18.45
CA GLU A 183 14.34 1.65 18.57
C GLU A 183 13.83 2.17 19.92
N HIS A 184 14.50 1.83 21.03
CA HIS A 184 14.20 2.43 22.33
C HIS A 184 14.40 3.96 22.37
N MET A 185 15.43 4.49 21.71
CA MET A 185 15.67 5.94 21.63
C MET A 185 14.59 6.66 20.81
N PHE A 186 14.24 6.15 19.63
CA PHE A 186 13.17 6.70 18.80
C PHE A 186 11.80 6.56 19.48
N GLY A 187 11.55 5.43 20.13
CA GLY A 187 10.39 5.22 21.00
C GLY A 187 10.32 6.29 22.09
N GLY A 188 11.44 6.62 22.74
CA GLY A 188 11.54 7.71 23.71
C GLY A 188 11.21 9.10 23.13
N LEU A 189 11.68 9.41 21.92
CA LEU A 189 11.37 10.68 21.23
C LEU A 189 9.90 10.78 20.82
N ILE A 190 9.30 9.68 20.37
CA ILE A 190 7.86 9.59 20.06
C ILE A 190 7.05 9.78 21.35
N VAL A 191 7.43 9.11 22.45
CA VAL A 191 6.80 9.30 23.77
C VAL A 191 6.92 10.75 24.26
N GLN A 192 8.03 11.42 24.00
CA GLN A 192 8.19 12.83 24.36
C GLN A 192 7.30 13.75 23.52
N GLN A 193 7.19 13.54 22.21
CA GLN A 193 6.27 14.27 21.32
C GLN A 193 4.80 14.02 21.72
N LEU A 194 4.48 12.78 22.10
CA LEU A 194 3.19 12.39 22.66
C LEU A 194 2.85 13.12 23.96
N LEU A 195 3.81 13.26 24.86
CA LEU A 195 3.65 14.02 26.10
C LEU A 195 3.50 15.52 25.83
N GLN A 196 4.04 16.05 24.74
CA GLN A 196 3.81 17.44 24.32
C GLN A 196 2.42 17.63 23.70
N LEU A 197 1.90 16.62 22.99
CA LEU A 197 0.51 16.63 22.51
C LEU A 197 -0.49 16.68 23.67
N HIS A 198 -0.10 16.30 24.90
CA HIS A 198 -0.94 16.48 26.08
C HIS A 198 -1.28 17.93 26.42
N GLU A 199 -0.42 18.87 26.05
CA GLU A 199 -0.67 20.29 26.24
C GLU A 199 -1.71 20.85 25.25
N LEU A 200 -2.08 20.08 24.22
CA LEU A 200 -3.10 20.47 23.24
C LEU A 200 -4.50 19.93 23.58
N TYR A 201 -4.68 19.28 24.74
CA TYR A 201 -5.94 18.66 25.08
C TYR A 201 -6.96 19.64 25.68
N PRO A 202 -8.23 19.61 25.23
CA PRO A 202 -9.32 20.30 25.91
C PRO A 202 -9.49 19.75 27.34
N GLU A 203 -9.73 20.63 28.32
CA GLU A 203 -10.07 20.21 29.68
C GLU A 203 -11.29 19.26 29.68
N GLY A 204 -11.14 18.09 30.30
CA GLY A 204 -12.20 17.08 30.42
C GLY A 204 -12.20 15.97 29.35
N ALA A 205 -11.27 15.98 28.40
CA ALA A 205 -11.09 14.85 27.48
C ALA A 205 -10.49 13.62 28.19
N ASP A 206 -10.95 12.41 27.82
CA ASP A 206 -10.33 11.16 28.28
C ASP A 206 -8.99 10.95 27.57
N ALA A 207 -7.94 11.50 28.19
CA ALA A 207 -6.57 11.39 27.71
C ALA A 207 -6.13 9.94 27.49
N GLY A 208 -6.65 8.99 28.27
CA GLY A 208 -6.33 7.56 28.12
C GLY A 208 -6.94 6.96 26.84
N ARG A 209 -8.20 7.30 26.51
CA ARG A 209 -8.84 6.87 25.26
C ARG A 209 -8.19 7.52 24.04
N MET A 210 -7.86 8.81 24.10
CA MET A 210 -7.21 9.51 22.99
C MET A 210 -5.77 9.06 22.77
N LEU A 211 -4.98 8.87 23.84
CA LEU A 211 -3.63 8.32 23.75
C LEU A 211 -3.66 6.89 23.22
N ARG A 212 -4.62 6.05 23.61
CA ARG A 212 -4.81 4.72 22.99
C ARG A 212 -5.19 4.84 21.52
N GLY A 213 -6.11 5.74 21.15
CA GLY A 213 -6.46 5.97 19.75
C GLY A 213 -5.27 6.44 18.91
N TYR A 214 -4.40 7.28 19.48
CA TYR A 214 -3.20 7.77 18.82
C TYR A 214 -2.07 6.72 18.81
N ILE A 215 -1.89 5.93 19.88
CA ILE A 215 -0.97 4.79 19.90
C ILE A 215 -1.43 3.74 18.89
N ILE A 216 -2.72 3.41 18.80
CA ILE A 216 -3.27 2.55 17.74
C ILE A 216 -3.08 3.19 16.36
N ALA A 217 -3.05 4.52 16.26
CA ALA A 217 -2.70 5.25 15.04
C ALA A 217 -1.18 5.44 14.82
N LEU A 218 -0.32 5.02 15.76
CA LEU A 218 1.15 5.08 15.68
C LEU A 218 1.84 3.71 15.67
N ASP A 219 1.25 2.69 16.27
CA ASP A 219 1.51 1.26 16.09
C ASP A 219 1.77 0.88 14.60
N PRO A 220 1.02 1.49 13.66
CA PRO A 220 1.44 1.94 12.34
C PRO A 220 2.86 2.15 11.90
N ILE A 221 3.77 2.52 12.79
CA ILE A 221 5.13 2.96 12.51
C ILE A 221 6.13 1.92 13.03
N TYR A 222 5.67 0.91 13.77
CA TYR A 222 6.52 -0.18 14.23
C TYR A 222 6.91 -1.11 13.07
N ILE A 223 8.20 -1.10 12.73
CA ILE A 223 8.83 -2.09 11.86
C ILE A 223 9.63 -3.01 12.77
N ASP A 224 9.26 -4.30 12.82
CA ASP A 224 10.07 -5.30 13.52
C ASP A 224 11.37 -5.59 12.74
N THR A 225 12.34 -4.68 12.86
CA THR A 225 13.58 -4.72 12.09
C THR A 225 14.38 -6.00 12.34
N ALA A 226 14.31 -6.56 13.55
CA ALA A 226 14.94 -7.83 13.88
C ALA A 226 14.29 -9.00 13.12
N ARG A 227 12.96 -9.05 13.04
CA ARG A 227 12.25 -10.09 12.27
C ARG A 227 12.45 -9.95 10.76
N TYR A 228 12.47 -8.72 10.24
CA TYR A 228 12.86 -8.45 8.84
C TYR A 228 14.28 -8.95 8.55
N ALA A 229 15.20 -8.71 9.48
CA ALA A 229 16.56 -9.19 9.40
C ALA A 229 16.69 -10.71 9.39
N ASP A 230 16.05 -11.37 10.34
CA ASP A 230 16.11 -12.82 10.47
C ASP A 230 15.55 -13.49 9.21
N LEU A 231 14.39 -13.02 8.72
CA LEU A 231 13.76 -13.56 7.51
C LEU A 231 14.52 -13.24 6.23
N SER A 232 15.23 -12.10 6.15
CA SER A 232 16.08 -11.77 5.00
C SER A 232 17.39 -12.55 4.97
N ALA A 233 18.01 -12.77 6.14
CA ALA A 233 19.26 -13.53 6.22
C ALA A 233 19.06 -15.03 6.01
N GLN A 234 17.95 -15.57 6.53
CA GLN A 234 17.61 -16.99 6.46
C GLN A 234 16.11 -17.16 6.20
N PRO A 235 15.67 -17.00 4.93
CA PRO A 235 14.28 -17.24 4.60
C PRO A 235 13.96 -18.70 4.93
N TYR A 236 13.09 -18.92 5.91
CA TYR A 236 12.63 -20.26 6.23
C TYR A 236 11.96 -20.84 4.98
N LEU A 237 12.50 -21.93 4.44
CA LEU A 237 11.98 -22.55 3.22
C LEU A 237 10.47 -22.79 3.29
N ASN A 238 9.96 -23.13 4.47
CA ASN A 238 8.54 -23.32 4.72
C ASN A 238 7.73 -22.01 4.58
N HIS A 239 8.27 -20.86 5.01
CA HIS A 239 7.61 -19.57 4.86
C HIS A 239 7.61 -19.13 3.39
N ALA A 240 8.72 -19.31 2.67
CA ALA A 240 8.79 -19.01 1.25
C ALA A 240 7.81 -19.88 0.45
N GLN A 241 7.77 -21.18 0.74
CA GLN A 241 6.83 -22.11 0.14
C GLN A 241 5.38 -21.66 0.37
N ARG A 242 5.00 -21.41 1.62
CA ARG A 242 3.63 -21.06 2.03
C ARG A 242 3.17 -19.69 1.55
N TYR A 243 4.04 -18.67 1.59
CA TYR A 243 3.65 -17.27 1.39
C TYR A 243 4.03 -16.70 0.02
N LEU A 244 4.94 -17.35 -0.72
CA LEU A 244 5.40 -16.87 -2.03
C LEU A 244 5.08 -17.87 -3.15
N ILE A 245 5.45 -19.14 -2.96
CA ILE A 245 5.43 -20.14 -4.05
C ILE A 245 4.03 -20.72 -4.26
N GLU A 246 3.43 -21.34 -3.23
CA GLU A 246 2.08 -21.92 -3.27
C GLU A 246 1.01 -20.91 -3.68
N PRO A 247 0.97 -19.69 -3.12
CA PRO A 247 0.04 -18.64 -3.55
C PRO A 247 0.33 -18.11 -4.96
N ARG A 248 1.49 -18.44 -5.57
CA ARG A 248 1.99 -17.81 -6.80
C ARG A 248 2.04 -16.28 -6.66
N PHE A 249 2.62 -15.80 -5.55
CA PHE A 249 2.65 -14.38 -5.19
C PHE A 249 3.20 -13.52 -6.33
N TYR A 250 4.35 -13.90 -6.88
CA TYR A 250 5.04 -13.16 -7.93
C TYR A 250 5.62 -14.13 -8.97
N ASP A 251 5.41 -13.82 -10.25
CA ASP A 251 5.98 -14.56 -11.37
C ASP A 251 6.60 -13.57 -12.38
N PRO A 252 7.93 -13.56 -12.58
CA PRO A 252 8.56 -12.66 -13.55
C PRO A 252 8.07 -12.84 -14.99
N ALA A 253 7.49 -14.00 -15.33
CA ALA A 253 6.92 -14.28 -16.64
C ALA A 253 5.47 -13.79 -16.79
N ASP A 254 4.86 -13.28 -15.71
CA ASP A 254 3.54 -12.65 -15.77
C ASP A 254 3.58 -11.43 -16.71
N PRO A 255 2.66 -11.31 -17.68
CA PRO A 255 2.74 -10.28 -18.70
C PRO A 255 2.63 -8.85 -18.14
N PHE A 256 1.90 -8.65 -17.04
CA PHE A 256 1.82 -7.34 -16.38
C PHE A 256 3.15 -7.00 -15.69
N ILE A 257 3.75 -7.96 -14.98
CA ILE A 257 5.04 -7.77 -14.34
C ILE A 257 6.10 -7.47 -15.39
N ALA A 258 6.24 -8.32 -16.41
CA ALA A 258 7.24 -8.16 -17.46
C ALA A 258 7.16 -6.79 -18.15
N LEU A 259 5.95 -6.35 -18.53
CA LEU A 259 5.76 -5.04 -19.14
C LEU A 259 6.13 -3.90 -18.18
N SER A 260 5.67 -3.96 -16.92
CA SER A 260 5.94 -2.92 -15.93
C SER A 260 7.45 -2.79 -15.63
N VAL A 261 8.17 -3.90 -15.60
CA VAL A 261 9.61 -3.97 -15.39
C VAL A 261 10.37 -3.41 -16.59
N ASP A 262 9.96 -3.74 -17.82
CA ASP A 262 10.58 -3.20 -19.04
C ASP A 262 10.47 -1.68 -19.09
N VAL A 263 9.27 -1.14 -18.85
CA VAL A 263 9.03 0.32 -18.83
C VAL A 263 9.82 0.98 -17.68
N GLN A 264 9.87 0.35 -16.51
CA GLN A 264 10.72 0.83 -15.41
C GLN A 264 12.21 0.76 -15.69
N ASN A 265 12.65 -0.08 -16.64
CA ASN A 265 14.03 -0.17 -17.12
C ASN A 265 14.30 0.78 -18.31
N GLY A 266 13.35 1.66 -18.64
CA GLY A 266 13.51 2.69 -19.66
C GLY A 266 13.05 2.27 -21.06
N ALA A 267 12.35 1.12 -21.19
CA ALA A 267 11.62 0.84 -22.42
C ALA A 267 10.48 1.86 -22.59
N ASP A 268 10.14 2.15 -23.84
CA ASP A 268 8.99 2.99 -24.14
C ASP A 268 7.68 2.28 -23.71
N PRO A 269 6.67 3.01 -23.22
CA PRO A 269 5.36 2.43 -22.94
C PRO A 269 4.76 1.78 -24.20
N ASP A 270 4.19 0.58 -24.02
CA ASP A 270 3.72 -0.27 -25.12
C ASP A 270 2.23 -0.62 -24.94
N PRO A 271 1.32 0.09 -25.64
CA PRO A 271 -0.12 -0.16 -25.59
C PRO A 271 -0.52 -1.55 -26.08
N ASP A 272 0.18 -2.09 -27.08
CA ASP A 272 -0.17 -3.39 -27.69
C ASP A 272 0.16 -4.52 -26.72
N ARG A 273 1.32 -4.46 -26.06
CA ARG A 273 1.68 -5.42 -24.99
C ARG A 273 0.76 -5.32 -23.79
N LEU A 274 0.31 -4.12 -23.42
CA LEU A 274 -0.67 -4.00 -22.34
C LEU A 274 -2.00 -4.65 -22.75
N GLN A 275 -2.46 -4.43 -23.98
CA GLN A 275 -3.69 -5.04 -24.47
C GLN A 275 -3.58 -6.58 -24.53
N GLU A 276 -2.42 -7.12 -24.89
CA GLU A 276 -2.12 -8.55 -24.81
C GLU A 276 -2.19 -9.06 -23.35
N ALA A 277 -1.57 -8.35 -22.40
CA ALA A 277 -1.65 -8.68 -20.98
C ALA A 277 -3.10 -8.66 -20.46
N MET A 278 -3.89 -7.64 -20.82
CA MET A 278 -5.32 -7.53 -20.47
C MET A 278 -6.17 -8.66 -21.06
N SER A 279 -5.71 -9.27 -22.16
CA SER A 279 -6.39 -10.40 -22.82
C SER A 279 -5.95 -11.76 -22.27
N THR A 280 -4.97 -11.80 -21.37
CA THR A 280 -4.52 -13.02 -20.71
C THR A 280 -5.60 -13.54 -19.76
N ASP A 281 -5.75 -14.87 -19.71
CA ASP A 281 -6.67 -15.54 -18.79
C ASP A 281 -6.32 -15.17 -17.33
N PRO A 282 -7.24 -14.53 -16.58
CA PRO A 282 -7.01 -14.16 -15.18
C PRO A 282 -6.52 -15.32 -14.30
N ALA A 283 -6.96 -16.55 -14.56
CA ALA A 283 -6.57 -17.72 -13.76
C ALA A 283 -5.08 -18.09 -13.93
N THR A 284 -4.42 -17.59 -14.97
CA THR A 284 -3.01 -17.85 -15.25
C THR A 284 -2.08 -16.83 -14.62
N LEU A 285 -2.60 -15.67 -14.22
CA LEU A 285 -1.81 -14.60 -13.62
C LEU A 285 -1.30 -15.00 -12.23
N SER A 286 -0.19 -14.39 -11.84
CA SER A 286 0.27 -14.36 -10.45
C SER A 286 -0.64 -13.47 -9.60
N GLN A 287 -0.48 -13.51 -8.29
CA GLN A 287 -1.23 -12.61 -7.39
C GLN A 287 -0.93 -11.15 -7.71
N TRP A 288 0.35 -10.86 -7.85
CA TRP A 288 0.84 -9.53 -8.21
C TRP A 288 0.38 -9.10 -9.60
N GLY A 289 0.39 -9.98 -10.59
CA GLY A 289 -0.15 -9.67 -11.92
C GLY A 289 -1.65 -9.37 -11.89
N THR A 290 -2.41 -10.11 -11.08
CA THR A 290 -3.85 -9.85 -10.91
C THR A 290 -4.11 -8.50 -10.24
N SER A 291 -3.36 -8.15 -9.21
CA SER A 291 -3.49 -6.84 -8.57
C SER A 291 -3.08 -5.69 -9.50
N LEU A 292 -2.06 -5.89 -10.34
CA LEU A 292 -1.65 -4.93 -11.36
C LEU A 292 -2.72 -4.74 -12.45
N ARG A 293 -3.40 -5.82 -12.86
CA ARG A 293 -4.55 -5.74 -13.75
C ARG A 293 -5.64 -4.84 -13.17
N PHE A 294 -6.01 -5.05 -11.90
CA PHE A 294 -6.99 -4.19 -11.22
C PHE A 294 -6.53 -2.74 -11.17
N ALA A 295 -5.25 -2.46 -10.95
CA ALA A 295 -4.74 -1.10 -10.95
C ALA A 295 -4.99 -0.41 -12.31
N VAL A 296 -4.73 -1.10 -13.42
CA VAL A 296 -5.02 -0.60 -14.77
C VAL A 296 -6.51 -0.34 -14.95
N GLU A 297 -7.37 -1.30 -14.60
CA GLU A 297 -8.83 -1.16 -14.70
C GLU A 297 -9.34 0.02 -13.85
N PHE A 298 -8.79 0.23 -12.65
CA PHE A 298 -9.15 1.34 -11.77
C PHE A 298 -8.70 2.70 -12.32
N PHE A 299 -7.50 2.78 -12.93
CA PHE A 299 -7.06 4.02 -13.59
C PHE A 299 -7.93 4.35 -14.80
N GLU A 300 -8.28 3.35 -15.62
CA GLU A 300 -9.16 3.54 -16.77
C GLU A 300 -10.56 3.99 -16.32
N SER A 301 -11.13 3.37 -15.28
CA SER A 301 -12.41 3.81 -14.70
C SER A 301 -12.34 5.22 -14.10
N ALA A 302 -11.25 5.57 -13.42
CA ALA A 302 -11.04 6.93 -12.91
C ALA A 302 -10.95 7.97 -14.05
N GLN A 303 -10.27 7.63 -15.14
CA GLN A 303 -10.20 8.49 -16.34
C GLN A 303 -11.60 8.66 -16.96
N ARG A 304 -12.33 7.57 -17.21
CA ARG A 304 -13.71 7.60 -17.73
C ARG A 304 -14.63 8.45 -16.84
N TYR A 305 -14.46 8.39 -15.52
CA TYR A 305 -15.23 9.22 -14.60
C TYR A 305 -14.89 10.70 -14.72
N VAL A 306 -13.60 11.05 -14.78
CA VAL A 306 -13.12 12.43 -14.93
C VAL A 306 -13.54 13.03 -16.28
N ASP A 307 -13.55 12.23 -17.35
CA ASP A 307 -13.99 12.63 -18.69
C ASP A 307 -15.52 12.71 -18.81
N GLY A 308 -16.23 12.22 -17.78
CA GLY A 308 -17.69 12.24 -17.71
C GLY A 308 -18.39 11.16 -18.53
N GLU A 309 -17.65 10.15 -18.96
CA GLU A 309 -18.19 8.97 -19.66
C GLU A 309 -19.01 8.08 -18.73
N ILE A 310 -18.67 8.05 -17.45
CA ILE A 310 -19.40 7.29 -16.42
C ILE A 310 -19.85 8.17 -15.26
N ALA A 311 -20.90 7.72 -14.59
CA ALA A 311 -21.40 8.33 -13.36
C ALA A 311 -20.51 7.95 -12.15
N LEU A 312 -20.59 8.73 -11.07
CA LEU A 312 -19.83 8.44 -9.84
C LEU A 312 -20.16 7.05 -9.28
N GLY A 313 -21.44 6.66 -9.30
CA GLY A 313 -21.86 5.34 -8.82
C GLY A 313 -21.22 4.18 -9.60
N GLU A 314 -21.13 4.29 -10.93
CA GLU A 314 -20.45 3.28 -11.77
C GLU A 314 -18.96 3.23 -11.47
N PHE A 315 -18.31 4.38 -11.28
CA PHE A 315 -16.91 4.43 -10.86
C PHE A 315 -16.70 3.77 -9.49
N THR A 316 -17.51 4.10 -8.48
CA THR A 316 -17.38 3.52 -7.14
C THR A 316 -17.58 2.01 -7.17
N SER A 317 -18.59 1.52 -7.91
CA SER A 317 -18.82 0.09 -8.11
C SER A 317 -17.66 -0.60 -8.84
N SER A 318 -16.98 0.08 -9.76
CA SER A 318 -15.79 -0.49 -10.42
C SER A 318 -14.61 -0.73 -9.48
N LEU A 319 -14.59 -0.07 -8.31
CA LEU A 319 -13.56 -0.29 -7.27
C LEU A 319 -13.92 -1.42 -6.31
N GLU A 320 -15.12 -1.98 -6.43
CA GLU A 320 -15.59 -3.13 -5.66
C GLU A 320 -15.37 -4.37 -6.53
N LEU A 321 -14.59 -5.33 -6.03
CA LEU A 321 -14.52 -6.62 -6.69
C LEU A 321 -15.84 -7.34 -6.42
N GLU A 322 -16.49 -7.84 -7.47
CA GLU A 322 -17.57 -8.80 -7.31
C GLU A 322 -16.95 -10.10 -6.77
N ASP A 323 -17.29 -10.47 -5.54
CA ASP A 323 -16.85 -11.69 -4.85
C ASP A 323 -17.26 -12.98 -5.59
#